data_AF-A0A847XZU5-F1
#
_entry.id   AF-A0A847XZU5-F1
#
_cell.length_a   1.000
_cell.length_b   1.000
_cell.length_c   1.000
_cell.angle_alpha   90.00
_cell.angle_beta   90.00
_cell.angle_gamma   90.00
#
_symmetry.space_group_name_H-M   'P 1'
#
loop_
_entity.id
_entity.type
_entity.pdbx_description
1 polymer ?
#
loop_
_entity_poly.entity_id
_entity_poly.type
_entity_poly.pdbx_seq_one_letter_code
_entity_poly.pdbx_strand_id
1 'polypeptide(L)'
;MWDETAANRAAYDRATQELSQLTDINQYFAWFNRGTAMVKLQDYGGAAQAYDQAFALYQTLPEDTRPFRMVWYQTGPYQAYYYTGRYQDVVNLANLTLSLANHPGLEESNYWRAMGLVAIGKRDEAITDLRLTLKIHPNFEPSLQELQQLGVN
;
A
#
# COMPACT_ATOMS: atom_id res chain seq x y z
N MET A 1 10.80 -20.40 19.03
CA MET A 1 9.79 -19.38 18.67
C MET A 1 10.58 -18.22 18.09
N TRP A 2 10.41 -17.92 16.81
CA TRP A 2 11.09 -16.77 16.19
C TRP A 2 10.45 -15.49 16.74
N ASP A 3 11.27 -14.52 17.12
CA ASP A 3 10.78 -13.19 17.53
C ASP A 3 10.61 -12.34 16.27
N GLU A 4 9.37 -12.27 15.78
CA GLU A 4 9.00 -11.47 14.61
C GLU A 4 9.34 -9.98 14.81
N THR A 5 9.27 -9.47 16.04
CA THR A 5 9.61 -8.07 16.33
C THR A 5 11.10 -7.83 16.16
N ALA A 6 11.94 -8.75 16.68
CA ALA A 6 13.38 -8.68 16.48
C ALA A 6 13.76 -8.79 15.00
N ALA A 7 13.11 -9.68 14.24
CA ALA A 7 13.32 -9.82 12.80
C ALA A 7 12.95 -8.54 12.03
N ASN A 8 11.80 -7.93 12.34
CA ASN A 8 11.35 -6.69 11.72
C ASN A 8 12.27 -5.51 12.07
N ARG A 9 12.77 -5.45 13.30
CA ARG A 9 13.76 -4.43 13.70
C ARG A 9 15.08 -4.60 12.96
N ALA A 10 15.59 -5.82 12.84
CA ALA A 10 16.79 -6.09 12.05
C ALA A 10 16.62 -5.72 10.57
N ALA A 11 15.45 -5.98 9.98
CA ALA A 11 15.12 -5.56 8.63
C ALA A 11 15.09 -4.02 8.49
N TYR A 12 14.50 -3.32 9.46
CA TYR A 12 14.52 -1.85 9.52
C TYR A 12 15.96 -1.29 9.60
N ASP A 13 16.78 -1.83 10.49
CA ASP A 13 18.16 -1.37 10.69
C ASP A 13 19.01 -1.58 9.43
N ARG A 14 18.87 -2.75 8.80
CA ARG A 14 19.55 -3.06 7.55
C ARG A 14 19.13 -2.12 6.42
N ALA A 15 17.83 -1.96 6.19
CA ALA A 15 17.33 -1.06 5.15
C ALA A 15 17.80 0.38 5.38
N THR A 16 17.84 0.83 6.65
CA THR A 16 18.33 2.17 7.03
C THR A 16 19.83 2.34 6.73
N GLN A 17 20.65 1.32 6.99
CA GLN A 17 22.08 1.35 6.65
C GLN A 17 22.29 1.44 5.13
N GLU A 18 21.53 0.65 4.36
CA GLU A 18 21.60 0.59 2.90
C GLU A 18 21.28 1.93 2.23
N LEU A 19 20.42 2.78 2.83
CA LEU A 19 20.08 4.10 2.30
C LEU A 19 21.28 5.02 2.04
N SER A 20 22.34 4.88 2.84
CA SER A 20 23.57 5.68 2.70
C SER A 20 24.52 5.17 1.61
N GLN A 21 24.30 3.94 1.13
CA GLN A 21 25.21 3.23 0.22
C GLN A 21 24.61 3.02 -1.17
N LEU A 22 23.28 3.01 -1.28
CA LEU A 22 22.55 2.75 -2.52
C LEU A 22 22.04 4.03 -3.15
N THR A 23 21.93 4.04 -4.47
CA THR A 23 21.34 5.11 -5.27
C THR A 23 20.24 4.56 -6.19
N ASP A 24 19.48 5.46 -6.80
CA ASP A 24 18.52 5.16 -7.87
C ASP A 24 17.53 4.07 -7.46
N ILE A 25 17.34 3.05 -8.32
CA ILE A 25 16.39 1.97 -8.10
C ILE A 25 16.72 1.13 -6.85
N ASN A 26 18.00 1.01 -6.50
CA ASN A 26 18.40 0.27 -5.30
C ASN A 26 18.05 1.06 -4.04
N GLN A 27 18.21 2.39 -4.07
CA GLN A 27 17.78 3.25 -2.98
C GLN A 27 16.26 3.29 -2.84
N TYR A 28 15.53 3.26 -3.97
CA TYR A 28 14.07 3.08 -3.97
C TYR A 28 13.68 1.82 -3.17
N PHE A 29 14.31 0.67 -3.45
CA PHE A 29 14.00 -0.56 -2.74
C PHE A 29 14.37 -0.50 -1.26
N ALA A 30 15.49 0.13 -0.91
CA ALA A 30 15.86 0.31 0.51
C ALA A 30 14.84 1.17 1.26
N TRP A 31 14.36 2.27 0.67
CA TRP A 31 13.27 3.07 1.25
C TRP A 31 11.98 2.28 1.39
N PHE A 32 11.61 1.52 0.36
CA PHE A 32 10.41 0.69 0.38
C PHE A 32 10.49 -0.39 1.47
N ASN A 33 11.63 -1.09 1.57
CA ASN A 33 11.87 -2.12 2.58
C ASN A 33 11.85 -1.54 4.00
N ARG A 34 12.42 -0.34 4.18
CA ARG A 34 12.35 0.40 5.45
C ARG A 34 10.89 0.66 5.83
N GLY A 35 10.09 1.16 4.89
CA GLY A 35 8.65 1.36 5.09
C GLY A 35 7.91 0.07 5.46
N THR A 36 8.19 -1.03 4.76
CA THR A 36 7.57 -2.33 5.02
C THR A 36 7.92 -2.86 6.41
N ALA A 37 9.18 -2.74 6.86
CA ALA A 37 9.56 -3.09 8.21
C ALA A 37 8.85 -2.22 9.27
N MET A 38 8.71 -0.92 9.02
CA MET A 38 8.02 0.02 9.91
C MET A 38 6.51 -0.28 10.01
N VAL A 39 5.85 -0.65 8.91
CA VAL A 39 4.46 -1.15 8.93
C VAL A 39 4.32 -2.37 9.84
N LYS A 40 5.26 -3.32 9.75
CA LYS A 40 5.25 -4.53 10.61
C LYS A 40 5.53 -4.21 12.08
N LEU A 41 6.24 -3.12 12.35
CA LEU A 41 6.46 -2.56 13.69
C LEU A 41 5.33 -1.61 14.13
N GLN A 42 4.27 -1.45 13.33
CA GLN A 42 3.15 -0.53 13.55
C GLN A 42 3.54 0.96 13.64
N ASP A 43 4.74 1.32 13.20
CA ASP A 43 5.15 2.71 13.01
C ASP A 43 4.65 3.21 11.65
N TYR A 44 3.35 3.45 11.56
CA TYR A 44 2.71 3.90 10.32
C TYR A 44 3.17 5.31 9.90
N GLY A 45 3.51 6.17 10.86
CA GLY A 45 4.03 7.52 10.60
C GLY A 45 5.38 7.48 9.89
N GLY A 46 6.33 6.73 10.46
CA GLY A 46 7.64 6.52 9.84
C GLY A 46 7.55 5.74 8.53
N ALA A 47 6.65 4.75 8.45
CA ALA A 47 6.41 4.01 7.21
C ALA A 47 5.91 4.92 6.08
N ALA A 48 4.94 5.80 6.36
CA ALA A 48 4.41 6.72 5.37
C ALA A 48 5.52 7.63 4.82
N GLN A 49 6.37 8.17 5.68
CA GLN A 49 7.53 8.97 5.26
C GLN A 49 8.51 8.16 4.41
N ALA A 50 8.81 6.91 4.79
CA ALA A 50 9.70 6.06 4.02
C ALA A 50 9.13 5.74 2.62
N TYR A 51 7.82 5.48 2.52
CA TYR A 51 7.17 5.28 1.22
C TYR A 51 7.11 6.56 0.39
N ASP A 52 6.92 7.73 0.99
CA ASP A 52 7.00 9.01 0.27
C ASP A 52 8.38 9.19 -0.37
N GLN A 53 9.47 8.88 0.36
CA GLN A 53 10.82 8.93 -0.21
C GLN A 53 11.01 7.92 -1.34
N ALA A 54 10.49 6.69 -1.19
CA ALA A 54 10.51 5.70 -2.26
C ALA A 54 9.77 6.24 -3.50
N PHE A 55 8.55 6.74 -3.37
CA PHE A 55 7.79 7.24 -4.52
C PHE A 55 8.33 8.55 -5.11
N ALA A 56 9.04 9.36 -4.34
CA ALA A 56 9.79 10.49 -4.87
C ALA A 56 10.93 10.03 -5.80
N LEU A 57 11.71 9.02 -5.39
CA LEU A 57 12.74 8.42 -6.24
C LEU A 57 12.14 7.72 -7.46
N TYR A 58 11.01 7.02 -7.29
CA TYR A 58 10.31 6.36 -8.41
C TYR A 58 10.06 7.32 -9.58
N GLN A 59 9.66 8.56 -9.29
CA GLN A 59 9.38 9.58 -10.30
C GLN A 59 10.63 10.03 -11.06
N THR A 60 11.82 9.92 -10.45
CA THR A 60 13.09 10.29 -11.10
C THR A 60 13.70 9.14 -11.90
N LEU A 61 13.25 7.89 -11.70
CA LEU A 61 13.76 6.74 -12.44
C LEU A 61 13.32 6.76 -13.91
N PRO A 62 14.18 6.30 -14.85
CA PRO A 62 13.79 6.02 -16.22
C PRO A 62 12.57 5.09 -16.28
N GLU A 63 11.61 5.41 -17.15
CA GLU A 63 10.31 4.73 -17.21
C GLU A 63 10.43 3.21 -17.42
N ASP A 64 11.39 2.78 -18.22
CA ASP A 64 11.71 1.38 -18.53
C ASP A 64 12.32 0.60 -17.35
N THR A 65 12.80 1.31 -16.33
CA THR A 65 13.38 0.70 -15.11
C THR A 65 12.46 0.79 -13.89
N ARG A 66 11.36 1.54 -13.98
CA ARG A 66 10.47 1.77 -12.84
C ARG A 66 9.87 0.46 -12.33
N PRO A 67 9.89 0.20 -11.00
CA PRO A 67 9.31 -1.00 -10.42
C PRO A 67 7.78 -0.88 -10.27
N PHE A 68 7.05 -0.73 -11.39
CA PHE A 68 5.62 -0.37 -11.45
C PHE A 68 4.67 -1.39 -10.78
N ARG A 69 5.13 -2.62 -10.55
CA ARG A 69 4.33 -3.69 -9.92
C ARG A 69 4.50 -3.81 -8.41
N MET A 70 5.32 -2.97 -7.77
CA MET A 70 5.60 -3.12 -6.32
C MET A 70 4.33 -3.11 -5.48
N VAL A 71 3.44 -2.18 -5.77
CA VAL A 71 2.14 -2.02 -5.08
C VAL A 71 1.08 -3.05 -5.50
N TRP A 72 1.38 -3.92 -6.47
CA TRP A 72 0.50 -5.06 -6.80
C TRP A 72 0.61 -6.17 -5.75
N TYR A 73 1.79 -6.33 -5.16
CA TYR A 73 2.08 -7.41 -4.21
C TYR A 73 2.27 -6.93 -2.77
N GLN A 74 2.50 -5.63 -2.57
CA GLN A 74 2.76 -5.06 -1.25
C GLN A 74 1.77 -3.95 -0.93
N THR A 75 0.93 -4.20 0.08
CA THR A 75 -0.11 -3.27 0.55
C THR A 75 0.34 -2.33 1.66
N GLY A 76 1.60 -2.45 2.11
CA GLY A 76 2.18 -1.63 3.17
C GLY A 76 2.00 -0.12 2.97
N PRO A 77 2.20 0.44 1.77
CA PRO A 77 1.94 1.86 1.52
C PRO A 77 0.49 2.29 1.81
N TYR A 78 -0.50 1.48 1.40
CA TYR A 78 -1.90 1.76 1.70
C TYR A 78 -2.17 1.78 3.20
N GLN A 79 -1.65 0.79 3.92
CA GLN A 79 -1.77 0.71 5.39
C GLN A 79 -1.15 1.94 6.06
N ALA A 80 0.08 2.31 5.68
CA ALA A 80 0.78 3.45 6.24
C ALA A 80 0.03 4.77 6.02
N TYR A 81 -0.46 5.02 4.79
CA TYR A 81 -1.25 6.21 4.50
C TYR A 81 -2.61 6.21 5.19
N TYR A 82 -3.31 5.07 5.22
CA TYR A 82 -4.61 4.96 5.86
C TYR A 82 -4.53 5.22 7.38
N TYR A 83 -3.61 4.53 8.08
CA TYR A 83 -3.48 4.67 9.54
C TYR A 83 -2.84 5.99 9.98
N THR A 84 -2.36 6.81 9.04
CA THR A 84 -1.91 8.19 9.30
C THR A 84 -2.94 9.24 8.86
N GLY A 85 -4.15 8.83 8.48
CA GLY A 85 -5.24 9.73 8.07
C GLY A 85 -5.07 10.32 6.66
N ARG A 86 -4.08 9.87 5.89
CA ARG A 86 -3.82 10.30 4.51
C ARG A 86 -4.72 9.54 3.52
N TYR A 87 -6.03 9.59 3.73
CA TYR A 87 -7.01 8.81 2.99
C TYR A 87 -7.04 9.15 1.49
N GLN A 88 -6.88 10.42 1.13
CA GLN A 88 -6.80 10.81 -0.28
C GLN A 88 -5.56 10.22 -0.97
N ASP A 89 -4.45 10.05 -0.25
CA ASP A 89 -3.24 9.44 -0.81
C ASP A 89 -3.41 7.92 -1.01
N VAL A 90 -4.19 7.25 -0.16
CA VAL A 90 -4.63 5.86 -0.39
C VAL A 90 -5.39 5.76 -1.71
N VAL A 91 -6.38 6.65 -1.91
CA VAL A 91 -7.19 6.67 -3.14
C VAL A 91 -6.32 6.97 -4.37
N ASN A 92 -5.43 7.95 -4.27
CA ASN A 92 -4.53 8.33 -5.36
C ASN A 92 -3.58 7.20 -5.74
N LEU A 93 -2.96 6.55 -4.75
CA LEU A 93 -2.06 5.42 -4.98
C LEU A 93 -2.80 4.24 -5.61
N ALA A 94 -4.03 3.96 -5.16
CA ALA A 94 -4.82 2.87 -5.72
C ALA A 94 -5.25 3.17 -7.16
N ASN A 95 -5.65 4.41 -7.45
CA ASN A 95 -5.95 4.85 -8.83
C ASN A 95 -4.74 4.69 -9.75
N LEU A 96 -3.56 5.13 -9.31
CA LEU A 96 -2.31 4.94 -10.06
C LEU A 96 -2.07 3.45 -10.32
N THR A 97 -2.14 2.63 -9.27
CA THR A 97 -1.89 1.19 -9.34
C THR A 97 -2.82 0.48 -10.32
N LEU A 98 -4.11 0.78 -10.25
CA LEU A 98 -5.13 0.21 -11.12
C LEU A 98 -5.00 0.72 -12.56
N SER A 99 -4.57 1.97 -12.78
CA SER A 99 -4.32 2.51 -14.13
C SER A 99 -3.14 1.84 -14.86
N LEU A 100 -2.19 1.31 -14.10
CA LEU A 100 -1.02 0.59 -14.63
C LEU A 100 -1.30 -0.90 -14.83
N ALA A 101 -2.44 -1.40 -14.32
CA ALA A 101 -2.83 -2.79 -14.45
C ALA A 101 -3.68 -2.99 -15.71
N ASN A 102 -3.25 -3.88 -16.59
CA ASN A 102 -4.02 -4.28 -17.79
C ASN A 102 -5.05 -5.39 -17.50
N HIS A 103 -5.35 -5.67 -16.24
CA HIS A 103 -6.41 -6.60 -15.85
C HIS A 103 -7.12 -6.11 -14.58
N PRO A 104 -8.39 -6.48 -14.37
CA PRO A 104 -9.17 -6.03 -13.21
C PRO A 104 -8.69 -6.59 -11.85
N GLY A 105 -7.76 -7.54 -11.87
CA GLY A 105 -7.40 -8.43 -10.74
C GLY A 105 -6.38 -7.87 -9.75
N LEU A 106 -6.64 -6.70 -9.17
CA LEU A 106 -5.93 -6.24 -7.96
C LEU A 106 -6.98 -5.93 -6.89
N GLU A 107 -7.57 -6.97 -6.32
CA GLU A 107 -8.63 -6.85 -5.32
C GLU A 107 -8.16 -6.04 -4.10
N GLU A 108 -6.90 -6.16 -3.69
CA GLU A 108 -6.37 -5.39 -2.55
C GLU A 108 -6.30 -3.90 -2.87
N SER A 109 -5.94 -3.53 -4.11
CA SER A 109 -5.91 -2.11 -4.50
C SER A 109 -7.33 -1.53 -4.56
N ASN A 110 -8.31 -2.30 -5.06
CA ASN A 110 -9.72 -1.90 -5.03
C ASN A 110 -10.25 -1.80 -3.58
N TYR A 111 -9.91 -2.76 -2.73
CA TYR A 111 -10.28 -2.74 -1.30
C TYR A 111 -9.69 -1.52 -0.60
N TRP A 112 -8.39 -1.25 -0.74
CA TRP A 112 -7.77 -0.08 -0.12
C TRP A 112 -8.31 1.24 -0.67
N ARG A 113 -8.63 1.31 -1.97
CA ARG A 113 -9.34 2.46 -2.53
C ARG A 113 -10.69 2.65 -1.86
N ALA A 114 -11.47 1.57 -1.70
CA ALA A 114 -12.75 1.62 -1.00
C ALA A 114 -12.59 2.12 0.44
N MET A 115 -11.62 1.61 1.19
CA MET A 115 -11.34 2.08 2.56
C MET A 115 -11.05 3.59 2.59
N GLY A 116 -10.20 4.09 1.68
CA GLY A 116 -9.93 5.52 1.54
C GLY A 116 -11.17 6.33 1.17
N LEU A 117 -11.98 5.82 0.23
CA LEU A 117 -13.24 6.44 -0.22
C LEU A 117 -14.27 6.53 0.91
N VAL A 118 -14.43 5.48 1.73
CA VAL A 118 -15.27 5.50 2.94
C VAL A 118 -14.82 6.63 3.87
N ALA A 119 -13.52 6.71 4.15
CA ALA A 119 -12.96 7.68 5.08
C ALA A 119 -13.11 9.14 4.62
N ILE A 120 -13.21 9.39 3.30
CA ILE A 120 -13.48 10.73 2.73
C ILE A 120 -14.95 10.94 2.35
N GLY A 121 -15.86 10.08 2.79
CA GLY A 121 -17.31 10.25 2.63
C GLY A 121 -17.88 9.83 1.28
N LYS A 122 -17.09 9.19 0.41
CA LYS A 122 -17.49 8.72 -0.92
C LYS A 122 -18.03 7.29 -0.90
N ARG A 123 -19.13 7.11 -0.17
CA ARG A 123 -19.73 5.80 0.13
C ARG A 123 -20.07 4.97 -1.11
N ASP A 124 -20.73 5.56 -2.11
CA ASP A 124 -21.21 4.81 -3.27
C ASP A 124 -20.06 4.31 -4.18
N GLU A 125 -19.01 5.12 -4.31
CA GLU A 125 -17.77 4.75 -5.00
C GLU A 125 -17.10 3.58 -4.24
N ALA A 126 -17.04 3.63 -2.92
CA ALA A 126 -16.49 2.55 -2.11
C ALA A 126 -17.27 1.24 -2.25
N ILE A 127 -18.61 1.27 -2.20
CA ILE A 127 -19.45 0.08 -2.39
C ILE A 127 -19.22 -0.55 -3.76
N THR A 128 -19.01 0.28 -4.79
CA THR A 128 -18.70 -0.19 -6.14
C THR A 128 -17.38 -0.96 -6.17
N ASP A 129 -16.34 -0.43 -5.52
CA ASP A 129 -15.04 -1.08 -5.41
C ASP A 129 -15.11 -2.39 -4.62
N LEU A 130 -15.80 -2.41 -3.47
CA LEU A 130 -15.97 -3.62 -2.64
C LEU A 130 -16.74 -4.71 -3.39
N ARG A 131 -17.78 -4.35 -4.16
CA ARG A 131 -18.47 -5.32 -5.02
C ARG A 131 -17.58 -5.83 -6.13
N LEU A 132 -16.68 -5.01 -6.66
CA LEU A 132 -15.70 -5.45 -7.65
C LEU A 132 -14.72 -6.47 -7.06
N THR A 133 -14.23 -6.26 -5.82
CA THR A 133 -13.38 -7.27 -5.18
C THR A 133 -14.08 -8.61 -5.06
N LEU A 134 -15.39 -8.64 -4.77
CA LEU A 134 -16.17 -9.88 -4.67
C LEU A 134 -16.46 -10.51 -6.04
N LYS A 135 -16.48 -9.74 -7.14
CA LYS A 135 -16.52 -10.33 -8.49
C LYS A 135 -15.21 -11.04 -8.84
N ILE A 136 -14.09 -10.51 -8.36
CA ILE A 136 -12.75 -11.08 -8.58
C ILE A 136 -12.58 -12.30 -7.68
N HIS A 137 -12.79 -12.12 -6.37
CA HIS A 137 -12.64 -13.12 -5.31
C HIS A 137 -13.94 -13.23 -4.48
N PRO A 138 -14.86 -14.16 -4.83
CA PRO A 138 -16.22 -14.27 -4.27
C PRO A 138 -16.39 -14.38 -2.76
N ASN A 139 -15.32 -14.61 -2.00
CA ASN A 139 -15.35 -14.68 -0.53
C ASN A 139 -14.22 -13.85 0.09
N PHE A 140 -13.92 -12.70 -0.50
CA PHE A 140 -12.92 -11.79 0.07
C PHE A 140 -13.48 -11.14 1.35
N GLU A 141 -13.23 -11.81 2.47
CA GLU A 141 -13.70 -11.47 3.82
C GLU A 141 -13.59 -9.97 4.16
N PRO A 142 -12.47 -9.26 3.90
CA PRO A 142 -12.38 -7.84 4.21
C PRO A 142 -13.49 -7.01 3.55
N SER A 143 -13.84 -7.31 2.30
CA SER A 143 -14.90 -6.58 1.60
C SER A 143 -16.30 -6.97 2.03
N LEU A 144 -16.53 -8.23 2.40
CA LEU A 144 -17.80 -8.66 2.98
C LEU A 144 -18.08 -7.93 4.29
N GLN A 145 -17.07 -7.84 5.16
CA GLN A 145 -17.15 -7.15 6.44
C GLN A 145 -17.38 -5.65 6.24
N GLU A 146 -16.67 -5.01 5.32
CA GLU A 146 -16.84 -3.58 5.05
C GLU A 146 -18.22 -3.28 4.45
N LEU A 147 -18.71 -4.09 3.51
CA LEU A 147 -20.08 -3.94 2.96
C LEU A 147 -21.15 -4.07 4.06
N GLN A 148 -20.98 -5.02 4.99
CA GLN A 148 -21.86 -5.18 6.14
C GLN A 148 -21.85 -3.96 7.06
N GLN A 149 -20.66 -3.40 7.36
CA GLN A 149 -20.53 -2.16 8.14
C GLN A 149 -21.19 -0.96 7.43
N LEU A 150 -21.13 -0.94 6.10
CA LEU A 150 -21.86 -0.01 5.25
C LEU A 150 -23.34 -0.38 5.05
N GLY A 151 -23.89 -1.34 5.80
CA GLY A 151 -25.32 -1.71 5.74
C GLY A 151 -25.77 -2.19 4.36
N VAL A 152 -24.86 -2.73 3.56
CA VAL A 152 -25.13 -3.32 2.25
C VAL A 152 -25.22 -4.83 2.43
N ASN A 153 -26.40 -5.38 2.15
CA ASN A 153 -26.66 -6.82 2.12
C ASN A 153 -26.46 -7.41 0.72
#